data_AF-A0AAC9IS77-F1
#
_entry.id   AF-A0AAC9IS77-F1
#
_cell.length_a   1.000
_cell.length_b   1.000
_cell.length_c   1.000
_cell.angle_alpha   90.00
_cell.angle_beta   90.00
_cell.angle_gamma   90.00
#
_symmetry.space_group_name_H-M   'P 1'
#
loop_
_entity.id
_entity.type
_entity.pdbx_description
1 polymer ?
#
loop_
_entity_poly.entity_id
_entity_poly.type
_entity_poly.pdbx_seq_one_letter_code
_entity_poly.pdbx_strand_id
1 'polypeptide(L)' 'MQKVITVTVTSGAGRVSKQEKKDDRFVGEHEFDLVNNALNEGFKVKEVIQTPGSNTGSLHPTVVITFVLEK' A
#
# COMPACT_ATOMS: atom_id res chain seq x y z
N MET A 1 -17.54 -4.35 -12.56
CA MET A 1 -17.11 -3.03 -12.05
C MET A 1 -15.60 -3.04 -11.83
N GLN A 2 -14.90 -1.94 -12.12
CA GLN A 2 -13.45 -1.82 -11.94
C GLN A 2 -13.12 -0.83 -10.80
N LYS A 3 -12.14 -1.18 -9.96
CA LYS A 3 -11.62 -0.36 -8.85
C LYS A 3 -10.10 -0.30 -8.96
N VAL A 4 -9.51 0.86 -8.70
CA VAL A 4 -8.06 1.06 -8.74
C VAL A 4 -7.62 1.57 -7.38
N ILE A 5 -6.65 0.90 -6.75
CA ILE A 5 -6.14 1.26 -5.43
C ILE A 5 -4.62 1.38 -5.53
N THR A 6 -4.07 2.51 -5.10
CA THR A 6 -2.62 2.76 -5.11
C THR A 6 -2.10 2.75 -3.68
N VAL A 7 -0.99 2.05 -3.46
CA VAL A 7 -0.33 1.85 -2.18
C VAL A 7 1.11 2.32 -2.30
N THR A 8 1.54 3.22 -1.42
CA THR A 8 2.91 3.73 -1.37
C THR A 8 3.68 3.05 -0.24
N VAL A 9 4.74 2.32 -0.61
CA VAL A 9 5.60 1.58 0.30
C VAL A 9 6.98 2.22 0.35
N THR A 10 7.36 2.76 1.50
CA THR A 10 8.70 3.36 1.72
C THR A 10 9.51 2.51 2.68
N SER A 11 10.64 1.98 2.20
CA SER A 11 11.52 1.10 2.98
C SER A 11 12.41 1.90 3.93
N GLY A 12 12.20 1.72 5.23
CA GLY A 12 13.00 2.34 6.30
C GLY A 12 12.39 3.62 6.90
N ALA A 13 11.13 3.94 6.60
CA ALA A 13 10.32 4.71 7.55
C ALA A 13 10.36 3.96 8.90
N GLY A 14 11.11 4.50 9.86
CA GLY A 14 11.49 3.82 11.09
C GLY A 14 10.29 3.20 11.82
N ARG A 15 10.56 2.13 12.59
CA ARG A 15 9.63 1.66 13.64
C ARG A 15 9.24 2.86 14.49
N VAL A 16 8.06 3.42 14.27
CA VAL A 16 7.49 4.42 15.15
C VAL A 16 7.14 3.67 16.44
N SER A 17 7.82 4.03 17.52
CA SER A 17 7.69 3.39 18.82
C SER A 17 6.31 3.65 19.42
N LYS A 18 5.47 2.60 19.39
CA LYS A 18 4.37 2.22 20.30
C LYS A 18 3.62 3.35 21.04
N GLN A 19 2.32 3.44 20.76
CA GLN A 19 1.29 3.57 21.80
C GLN A 19 0.01 2.81 21.39
N GLU A 20 -0.06 1.53 21.77
CA GLU A 20 -1.27 0.69 21.99
C GLU A 20 -2.53 0.88 21.15
N LYS A 21 -2.43 1.25 19.87
CA LYS A 21 -3.57 1.30 18.95
C LYS A 21 -3.25 0.53 17.69
N LYS A 22 -4.28 -0.08 17.08
CA LYS A 22 -4.24 -0.74 15.76
C LYS A 22 -3.78 0.17 14.61
N ASP A 23 -3.38 1.40 14.93
CA ASP A 23 -2.81 2.45 14.09
C ASP A 23 -1.29 2.30 13.90
N ASP A 24 -0.62 1.36 14.58
CA ASP A 24 0.81 1.01 14.39
C ASP A 24 1.05 0.18 13.12
N ARG A 25 0.32 0.51 12.05
CA ARG A 25 0.54 -0.03 10.72
C ARG A 25 1.35 0.97 9.93
N PHE A 26 2.40 0.51 9.24
CA PHE A 26 3.20 1.37 8.36
C PHE A 26 2.25 2.20 7.49
N VAL A 27 2.61 3.43 7.11
CA VAL A 27 1.77 4.24 6.19
C VAL A 27 1.37 3.44 4.94
N GLY A 28 2.21 2.50 4.49
CA GLY A 28 1.88 1.53 3.45
C GLY A 28 0.83 0.47 3.85
N GLU A 29 0.84 -0.05 5.08
CA GLU A 29 -0.14 -1.03 5.58
C GLU A 29 -1.56 -0.44 5.73
N HIS A 30 -1.70 0.87 5.95
CA HIS A 30 -3.03 1.51 5.97
C HIS A 30 -3.71 1.48 4.59
N GLU A 31 -2.94 1.66 3.51
CA GLU A 31 -3.49 1.61 2.16
C GLU A 31 -3.74 0.16 1.70
N PHE A 32 -3.02 -0.83 2.27
CA PHE A 32 -3.34 -2.25 2.08
C PHE A 32 -4.70 -2.64 2.68
N ASP A 33 -5.22 -1.94 3.69
CA ASP A 33 -6.57 -2.20 4.20
C ASP A 33 -7.65 -1.92 3.16
N LEU A 34 -7.46 -0.92 2.32
CA LEU A 34 -8.39 -0.60 1.24
C LEU A 34 -8.43 -1.72 0.19
N VAL A 35 -7.27 -2.32 -0.09
CA VAL A 35 -7.14 -3.51 -0.95
C VAL A 35 -7.86 -4.69 -0.29
N ASN A 36 -7.55 -4.99 0.97
CA ASN A 36 -8.17 -6.09 1.71
C ASN A 36 -9.70 -5.96 1.81
N ASN A 37 -10.20 -4.75 2.05
CA ASN A 37 -11.63 -4.47 2.08
C ASN A 37 -12.28 -4.72 0.72
N ALA A 38 -11.65 -4.29 -0.38
CA ALA A 38 -12.16 -4.58 -1.73
C ALA A 38 -12.18 -6.09 -2.03
N LEU A 39 -11.18 -6.84 -1.57
CA LEU A 39 -11.17 -8.30 -1.70
C LEU A 39 -12.31 -8.95 -0.89
N ASN A 40 -12.57 -8.47 0.33
CA ASN A 40 -13.69 -8.94 1.16
C ASN A 40 -15.06 -8.59 0.56
N GLU A 41 -15.16 -7.48 -0.17
CA GLU A 41 -16.34 -7.09 -0.95
C GLU A 41 -16.56 -7.98 -2.19
N GLY A 42 -15.62 -8.88 -2.52
CA GLY A 42 -15.69 -9.81 -3.64
C GLY A 42 -15.06 -9.32 -4.95
N PHE A 43 -14.28 -8.25 -4.91
CA PHE A 43 -13.44 -7.88 -6.05
C PHE A 43 -12.25 -8.85 -6.17
N LYS A 44 -11.78 -9.09 -7.39
CA LYS A 44 -10.60 -9.89 -7.71
C LYS A 44 -9.50 -8.99 -8.25
N VAL A 45 -8.26 -9.31 -7.90
CA VAL A 45 -7.10 -8.63 -8.49
C VAL A 45 -6.98 -9.05 -9.95
N LYS A 46 -7.06 -8.09 -10.85
CA LYS A 46 -6.84 -8.26 -12.29
C LYS A 46 -5.37 -8.02 -12.65
N GLU A 47 -4.80 -6.96 -12.09
CA GLU A 47 -3.45 -6.51 -12.41
C GLU A 47 -2.82 -5.81 -11.20
N VAL A 48 -1.50 -5.95 -11.06
CA VAL A 48 -0.69 -5.23 -10.08
C VAL A 48 0.46 -4.55 -10.82
N ILE A 49 0.53 -3.23 -10.71
CA ILE A 49 1.54 -2.40 -11.34
C ILE A 49 2.46 -1.86 -10.26
N GLN A 50 3.74 -2.19 -10.33
CA GLN A 50 4.75 -1.65 -9.40
C GLN A 50 5.59 -0.59 -10.11
N THR A 51 5.55 0.63 -9.59
CA THR A 51 6.37 1.74 -10.06
C THR A 51 7.44 2.04 -9.01
N PRO A 52 8.74 1.98 -9.36
CA PRO A 52 9.78 2.44 -8.44
C PRO A 52 9.58 3.93 -8.16
N GLY A 53 9.55 4.30 -6.88
CA GLY A 53 9.57 5.70 -6.47
C GLY A 53 10.93 6.32 -6.77
N SER A 54 10.95 7.63 -7.02
CA SER A 54 12.18 8.37 -7.30
C SER A 54 13.12 8.32 -6.10
N ASN A 55 14.20 7.54 -6.20
CA ASN A 55 15.31 7.53 -5.24
C ASN A 55 16.28 8.69 -5.50
N THR A 56 15.76 9.90 -5.72
CA THR A 56 16.55 11.13 -5.80
C THR A 56 17.08 11.48 -4.41
N GLY A 57 18.10 10.75 -3.94
CA GLY A 57 18.88 11.05 -2.73
C GLY A 57 18.30 10.60 -1.38
N SER A 58 17.16 9.89 -1.36
CA SER A 58 16.57 9.34 -0.12
C SER A 58 17.30 8.07 0.33
N LEU A 59 17.62 7.98 1.63
CA LEU A 59 18.12 6.75 2.28
C LEU A 59 17.10 5.59 2.28
N HIS A 60 15.86 5.89 1.88
CA HIS A 60 14.71 5.01 1.99
C HIS A 60 14.06 4.83 0.63
N PRO A 61 14.26 3.68 -0.03
CA PRO A 61 13.59 3.37 -1.28
C PRO A 61 12.07 3.43 -1.15
N THR A 62 11.40 4.21 -1.99
CA THR A 62 9.94 4.23 -2.10
C THR A 62 9.50 3.45 -3.32
N VAL A 63 8.36 2.77 -3.23
CA VAL A 63 7.71 2.01 -4.29
C VAL A 63 6.24 2.37 -4.26
N VAL A 64 5.64 2.55 -5.43
CA VAL A 64 4.20 2.73 -5.58
C VAL A 64 3.64 1.46 -6.21
N ILE A 65 2.67 0.83 -5.57
CA ILE A 65 2.00 -0.40 -6.01
C ILE A 65 0.55 -0.06 -6.32
N THR A 66 0.13 -0.22 -7.55
CA THR A 66 -1.25 0.01 -7.99
C THR A 66 -1.94 -1.32 -8.25
N PHE A 67 -3.05 -1.58 -7.56
CA PHE A 67 -3.93 -2.72 -7.72
C PHE A 67 -5.11 -2.34 -8.61
N VAL A 68 -5.25 -3.04 -9.73
CA VAL A 68 -6.46 -3.00 -10.55
C VAL A 68 -7.32 -4.18 -10.17
N LEU A 69 -8.52 -3.88 -9.69
CA LEU A 69 -9.50 -4.83 -9.15
C LEU A 69 -10.74 -4.85 -10.03
N GLU A 70 -11.33 -6.02 -10.25
CA GLU A 70 -12.59 -6.17 -10.98
C GLU A 70 -13.57 -7.08 -10.24
N LYS A 71 -14.86 -6.78 -10.37
CA LYS A 71 -15.98 -7.52 -9.80
C LYS A 71 -17.06 -7.76 -10.82
#